data_AF-R7CD64-F1
#
_entry.id   AF-R7CD64-F1
#
_cell.length_a   1.000
_cell.length_b   1.000
_cell.length_c   1.000
_cell.angle_alpha   90.00
_cell.angle_beta   90.00
_cell.angle_gamma   90.00
#
_symmetry.space_group_name_H-M   'P 1'
#
loop_
_entity.id
_entity.type
_entity.pdbx_description
1 polymer ?
#
loop_
_entity_poly.entity_id
_entity_poly.type
_entity_poly.pdbx_seq_one_letter_code
_entity_poly.pdbx_strand_id
1 'polypeptide(L)'
;MAEILEAIMLVCFGLSWPMNAWKSFKARTAAGTSWQFLGLITLGYFAGIAAKFVSGNLNWVLIVYFLNLAALGANWAIYARNLRIDAAYEKTQI
;
A
#
# COMPACT_ATOMS: atom_id res chain seq x y z
N MET A 1 -18.45 -9.48 -16.01
CA MET A 1 -18.48 -8.03 -16.42
C MET A 1 -18.14 -7.10 -15.24
N ALA A 2 -18.70 -7.34 -14.05
CA ALA A 2 -18.32 -6.63 -12.82
C ALA A 2 -16.81 -6.78 -12.47
N GLU A 3 -16.20 -7.91 -12.80
CA GLU A 3 -14.82 -8.22 -12.42
C GLU A 3 -13.78 -7.38 -13.15
N ILE A 4 -14.06 -6.94 -14.39
CA ILE A 4 -13.16 -6.07 -15.15
C ILE A 4 -13.15 -4.67 -14.54
N LEU A 5 -14.31 -4.14 -14.18
CA LEU A 5 -14.45 -2.86 -13.48
C LEU A 5 -13.74 -2.91 -12.11
N GLU A 6 -13.92 -4.01 -11.38
CA GLU A 6 -13.24 -4.23 -10.10
C GLU A 6 -11.71 -4.34 -10.27
N ALA A 7 -11.24 -5.05 -11.30
CA ALA A 7 -9.82 -5.12 -11.64
C ALA A 7 -9.25 -3.75 -11.97
N ILE A 8 -9.90 -2.97 -12.84
CA ILE A 8 -9.45 -1.62 -13.23
C ILE A 8 -9.36 -0.72 -12.00
N MET A 9 -10.39 -0.74 -11.15
CA MET A 9 -10.37 0.00 -9.88
C MET A 9 -9.17 -0.40 -9.03
N LEU A 10 -8.92 -1.70 -8.86
CA LEU A 10 -7.81 -2.22 -8.07
C LEU A 10 -6.45 -1.92 -8.69
N VAL A 11 -6.23 -2.00 -10.00
CA VAL A 11 -4.92 -1.62 -10.58
C VAL A 11 -4.71 -0.11 -10.53
N CYS A 12 -5.75 0.72 -10.71
CA CYS A 12 -5.63 2.17 -10.50
C CYS A 12 -5.27 2.50 -9.04
N PHE A 13 -5.91 1.83 -8.08
CA PHE A 13 -5.52 1.93 -6.67
C PHE A 13 -4.08 1.44 -6.46
N GLY A 14 -3.74 0.31 -7.06
CA GLY A 14 -2.43 -0.35 -7.03
C GLY A 14 -1.30 0.52 -7.51
N LEU A 15 -1.51 1.24 -8.61
CA LEU A 15 -0.54 2.15 -9.20
C LEU A 15 -0.42 3.48 -8.45
N SER A 16 -1.45 3.89 -7.69
CA SER A 16 -1.35 5.07 -6.83
C SER A 16 -0.31 4.90 -5.71
N TRP A 17 -0.11 3.66 -5.23
CA TRP A 17 0.87 3.31 -4.19
C TRP A 17 2.33 3.49 -4.61
N PRO A 18 2.85 2.93 -5.71
CA PRO A 18 4.23 3.13 -6.14
C PRO A 18 4.50 4.59 -6.46
N MET A 19 3.51 5.33 -6.99
CA MET A 19 3.63 6.79 -7.16
C MET A 19 3.81 7.51 -5.83
N ASN A 20 3.00 7.17 -4.81
CA ASN A 20 3.08 7.79 -3.49
C ASN A 20 4.36 7.40 -2.72
N ALA A 21 4.78 6.13 -2.85
CA ALA A 21 6.05 5.60 -2.35
C ALA A 21 7.23 6.34 -2.98
N TRP A 22 7.23 6.54 -4.30
CA TRP A 22 8.32 7.23 -4.98
C TRP A 22 8.43 8.70 -4.55
N LYS A 23 7.28 9.37 -4.35
CA LYS A 23 7.22 10.74 -3.84
C LYS A 23 7.75 10.83 -2.40
N SER A 24 7.33 9.91 -1.53
CA SER A 24 7.80 9.84 -0.13
C SER A 24 9.29 9.46 -0.04
N PHE A 25 9.77 8.58 -0.92
CA PHE A 25 11.18 8.24 -1.04
C PHE A 25 12.03 9.46 -1.43
N LYS A 26 11.56 10.25 -2.39
CA LYS A 26 12.24 11.47 -2.84
C LYS A 26 12.21 12.57 -1.78
N ALA A 27 11.13 12.64 -0.99
CA ALA A 27 10.98 13.61 0.10
C ALA A 27 11.95 13.36 1.29
N ARG A 28 12.49 12.14 1.44
CA ARG A 28 13.41 11.74 2.53
C ARG A 28 12.92 12.04 3.96
N THR A 29 11.62 12.17 4.18
CA THR A 29 11.01 12.32 5.50
C THR A 29 9.77 11.45 5.62
N ALA A 30 9.52 10.93 6.83
CA ALA A 30 8.32 10.13 7.11
C ALA A 30 7.08 11.01 7.36
N ALA A 31 7.24 12.31 7.57
CA ALA A 31 6.17 13.23 7.97
C ALA A 31 4.96 13.29 7.01
N GLY A 32 5.18 13.00 5.72
CA GLY A 32 4.11 12.99 4.72
C GLY A 32 3.32 11.68 4.62
N THR A 33 3.79 10.58 5.23
CA THR A 33 3.15 9.26 5.13
C THR A 33 2.45 8.91 6.43
N SER A 34 1.11 8.89 6.42
CA SER A 34 0.32 8.46 7.57
C SER A 34 0.36 6.94 7.72
N TRP A 35 0.99 6.45 8.78
CA TRP A 35 1.02 5.02 9.12
C TRP A 35 -0.40 4.46 9.34
N GLN A 36 -1.31 5.29 9.86
CA GLN A 36 -2.71 4.93 10.06
C GLN A 36 -3.40 4.64 8.72
N PHE A 37 -3.12 5.42 7.67
CA PHE A 37 -3.65 5.16 6.33
C PHE A 37 -3.13 3.84 5.76
N LEU A 38 -1.82 3.56 5.94
CA LEU A 38 -1.21 2.32 5.48
C LEU A 38 -1.78 1.08 6.20
N GLY A 39 -1.97 1.18 7.52
CA GLY A 39 -2.58 0.12 8.32
C GLY A 39 -4.04 -0.12 7.96
N LEU A 40 -4.83 0.94 7.80
CA LEU A 40 -6.25 0.84 7.42
C LEU A 40 -6.42 0.17 6.05
N ILE A 41 -5.59 0.55 5.07
CA ILE A 41 -5.65 -0.08 3.75
C ILE A 41 -5.16 -1.52 3.77
N THR A 42 -4.14 -1.84 4.57
CA THR A 42 -3.72 -3.24 4.74
C THR A 42 -4.88 -4.10 5.27
N LEU A 43 -5.61 -3.61 6.27
CA LEU A 43 -6.79 -4.27 6.81
C LEU A 43 -7.91 -4.36 5.77
N GLY A 44 -8.16 -3.30 5.00
CA GLY A 44 -9.13 -3.30 3.90
C GLY A 44 -8.81 -4.34 2.83
N TYR A 45 -7.53 -4.48 2.46
CA TYR A 45 -7.06 -5.49 1.51
C TYR A 45 -7.26 -6.91 2.06
N PHE A 46 -6.93 -7.15 3.33
CA PHE A 46 -7.19 -8.44 3.97
C PHE A 46 -8.69 -8.79 4.00
N ALA A 47 -9.53 -7.83 4.35
CA ALA A 47 -10.99 -8.01 4.33
C ALA A 47 -11.53 -8.29 2.92
N GLY A 48 -11.00 -7.61 1.90
CA GLY A 48 -11.35 -7.84 0.50
C GLY A 48 -10.94 -9.22 -0.02
N ILE A 49 -9.74 -9.69 0.32
CA ILE A 49 -9.28 -11.05 0.01
C ILE A 49 -10.16 -12.09 0.73
N ALA A 50 -10.46 -11.87 2.01
CA ALA A 50 -11.33 -12.75 2.78
C ALA A 50 -12.74 -12.81 2.17
N ALA A 51 -13.32 -11.68 1.77
CA ALA A 51 -14.62 -11.63 1.10
C ALA A 51 -14.64 -12.39 -0.23
N LYS A 52 -13.53 -12.37 -0.99
CA LYS A 52 -13.37 -13.17 -2.23
C LYS A 52 -13.27 -14.66 -1.94
N PHE A 53 -12.55 -15.04 -0.89
CA PHE A 53 -12.48 -16.42 -0.42
C PHE A 53 -13.86 -16.96 0.03
N VAL A 54 -14.61 -16.16 0.79
CA VAL A 54 -15.96 -16.52 1.26
C VAL A 54 -16.96 -16.57 0.11
N SER A 55 -16.87 -15.67 -0.86
CA SER A 55 -17.74 -15.67 -2.05
C SER A 55 -17.40 -16.76 -3.08
N GLY A 56 -16.29 -17.49 -2.92
CA GLY A 56 -15.86 -18.56 -3.83
C GLY A 56 -15.52 -18.12 -5.27
N ASN A 57 -15.54 -16.81 -5.57
CA ASN A 57 -15.31 -16.25 -6.90
C ASN A 57 -13.83 -15.89 -7.09
N LEU A 58 -12.99 -16.92 -7.15
CA LEU A 58 -11.55 -16.82 -7.40
C LEU A 58 -11.29 -16.50 -8.88
N ASN A 59 -11.51 -15.25 -9.27
CA ASN A 59 -11.23 -14.75 -10.61
C ASN A 59 -9.81 -14.21 -10.75
N TRP A 60 -9.41 -13.91 -11.99
CA TRP A 60 -8.13 -13.27 -12.32
C TRP A 60 -7.86 -11.97 -11.54
N VAL A 61 -8.91 -11.32 -11.02
CA VAL A 61 -8.84 -10.18 -10.09
C VAL A 61 -7.93 -10.45 -8.88
N LEU A 62 -7.79 -11.71 -8.42
CA LEU A 62 -6.90 -12.07 -7.32
C LEU A 62 -5.43 -11.68 -7.61
N ILE A 63 -4.99 -11.81 -8.86
CA ILE A 63 -3.62 -11.47 -9.26
C ILE A 63 -3.38 -9.96 -9.08
N VAL A 64 -4.38 -9.13 -9.39
CA VAL A 64 -4.33 -7.69 -9.16
C VAL A 64 -4.28 -7.35 -7.67
N TYR A 65 -4.99 -8.13 -6.85
CA TYR A 65 -4.94 -8.06 -5.39
C TYR A 65 -3.53 -8.34 -4.85
N PHE A 66 -2.88 -9.40 -5.34
CA PHE A 66 -1.49 -9.71 -4.98
C PHE A 66 -0.51 -8.62 -5.43
N LEU A 67 -0.70 -8.06 -6.62
CA LEU A 67 0.14 -6.99 -7.14
C LEU A 67 0.00 -5.72 -6.30
N ASN A 68 -1.21 -5.41 -5.83
CA ASN A 68 -1.45 -4.35 -4.86
C ASN A 68 -0.77 -4.61 -3.51
N LEU A 69 -0.84 -5.85 -3.01
CA LEU A 69 -0.15 -6.26 -1.79
C LEU A 69 1.37 -6.06 -1.91
N ALA A 70 1.96 -6.40 -3.06
CA ALA A 70 3.38 -6.15 -3.34
C ALA A 70 3.71 -4.63 -3.35
N ALA A 71 2.86 -3.82 -3.99
CA ALA A 71 3.02 -2.36 -4.00
C ALA A 71 2.86 -1.71 -2.61
N LEU A 72 1.94 -2.25 -1.80
CA LEU A 72 1.73 -1.86 -0.41
C LEU A 72 2.94 -2.26 0.45
N GLY A 73 3.50 -3.45 0.23
CA GLY A 73 4.74 -3.90 0.86
C GLY A 73 5.94 -2.99 0.53
N ALA A 74 6.06 -2.55 -0.73
CA ALA A 74 7.07 -1.56 -1.12
C ALA A 74 6.88 -0.21 -0.40
N ASN A 75 5.64 0.25 -0.24
CA ASN A 75 5.35 1.45 0.57
C ASN A 75 5.76 1.27 2.02
N TRP A 76 5.49 0.10 2.61
CA TRP A 76 5.88 -0.22 3.98
C TRP A 76 7.41 -0.22 4.14
N ALA A 77 8.15 -0.77 3.17
CA ALA A 77 9.60 -0.77 3.16
C ALA A 77 10.18 0.65 3.08
N ILE A 78 9.61 1.50 2.23
CA ILE A 78 10.02 2.92 2.12
C ILE A 78 9.65 3.70 3.38
N TYR A 79 8.48 3.45 3.96
CA TYR A 79 8.07 4.04 5.22
C TYR A 79 9.04 3.69 6.35
N ALA A 80 9.40 2.41 6.51
CA ALA A 80 10.38 1.96 7.51
C ALA A 80 11.76 2.60 7.30
N ARG A 81 12.19 2.79 6.04
CA ARG A 81 13.43 3.50 5.72
C ARG A 81 13.35 4.98 6.12
N ASN A 82 12.28 5.67 5.75
CA ASN A 82 12.10 7.09 6.09
C ASN A 82 11.97 7.28 7.61
N LEU A 83 11.35 6.35 8.33
CA LEU A 83 11.25 6.39 9.79
C LEU A 83 12.63 6.38 10.46
N ARG A 84 13.57 5.58 9.92
CA ARG A 84 14.96 5.55 10.41
C ARG A 84 15.70 6.86 10.15
N ILE A 85 15.42 7.52 9.02
CA ILE A 85 16.03 8.82 8.68
C ILE A 85 15.49 9.90 9.63
N ASP A 86 14.17 9.95 9.84
CA ASP A 86 13.52 10.88 10.77
C ASP A 86 14.06 10.72 12.20
N ALA A 87 14.17 9.48 12.70
CA ALA A 87 14.73 9.19 14.02
C ALA A 87 16.21 9.60 14.17
N ALA A 88 16.98 9.62 13.09
CA ALA A 88 18.37 10.08 13.11
C ALA A 88 18.46 11.62 13.11
N TYR A 89 17.54 12.30 12.43
CA TYR A 89 17.41 13.76 12.50
C TYR A 89 16.98 14.23 13.90
N GLU A 90 16.01 13.56 14.53
CA GLU A 90 15.56 13.89 15.88
C GLU A 90 16.71 13.79 16.91
N LYS A 91 17.54 12.74 16.81
CA LYS A 91 18.72 12.58 17.68
C LYS A 91 19.83 13.61 17.48
N THR A 92 19.88 14.30 16.33
CA THR A 92 20.91 15.30 16.05
C THR A 92 20.54 16.69 16.57
N GLN A 93 19.27 16.90 16.95
CA GLN A 93 18.74 18.16 17.48
C GLN A 93 18.64 18.18 19.02
N ILE A 94 18.97 17.08 19.71
CA ILE A 94 18.96 16.94 21.17
C ILE A 94 20.38 17.05 21.73
#